data_AF-A0A069S2Y2-F1
#
_entry.id   AF-A0A069S2Y2-F1
#
_cell.length_a   1.000
_cell.length_b   1.000
_cell.length_c   1.000
_cell.angle_alpha   90.00
_cell.angle_beta   90.00
_cell.angle_gamma   90.00
#
_symmetry.space_group_name_H-M   'P 1'
#
loop_
_entity.id
_entity.type
_entity.pdbx_description
1 polymer ?
#
loop_
_entity_poly.entity_id
_entity_poly.type
_entity_poly.pdbx_seq_one_letter_code
_entity_poly.pdbx_strand_id
1 'polypeptide(L)'
;MLGAIIGDIIGSRWEFCPTNDYHFEWISAQNDYTDDTLCTVAVADAIVHQSDDYGSYIHCWCRSHPCPMGGYGGRFAQWVRSNRPQPYGSFGNGAAMRVSAIGWAFDETDDVLREAEKSAACSHNHPEGIRGAQAVALAIRDARHWKRTFSGAITPQVLRQQVLYRAIRLYSEEPETFQLNLDDYRNRFDETCQGTVPVALWIVMHSHSFEDAIRRAVSLGADADTLGAIVGSIAEAIWGIPEAMKQQVWHLLPDEMKEVLKEFRHHLYNLTNKQKQVEDAILHWKLGLGNANNPLFYGKSALPEKTKTATVSDWKIQAMPSDRTTVTEVVVKINLSPQTMHILKKGHIPEAMEDHWFMYCDHEYIRYYRSWTGVCVFEAHYLPNGKAYLIDRIRINHHAVDLGANKEKAGTALFCYLLNAETEGEAELTWKEFLKLKS
;
A
#
# COMPACT_ATOMS: atom_id res chain seq x y z
N MET A 1 -4.46 12.37 3.13
CA MET A 1 -5.88 12.77 2.96
C MET A 1 -6.10 14.27 3.16
N LEU A 2 -5.20 14.99 3.83
CA LEU A 2 -5.36 16.44 4.04
C LEU A 2 -5.32 17.22 2.72
N GLY A 3 -4.70 16.66 1.68
CA GLY A 3 -4.67 17.26 0.35
C GLY A 3 -6.05 17.32 -0.28
N ALA A 4 -6.91 16.32 -0.04
CA ALA A 4 -8.31 16.35 -0.49
C ALA A 4 -9.07 17.50 0.17
N ILE A 5 -8.92 17.64 1.49
CA ILE A 5 -9.56 18.69 2.29
C ILE A 5 -9.11 20.08 1.86
N ILE A 6 -7.81 20.27 1.60
CA ILE A 6 -7.30 21.55 1.06
C ILE A 6 -7.89 21.80 -0.33
N GLY A 7 -7.91 20.79 -1.20
CA GLY A 7 -8.46 20.92 -2.55
C GLY A 7 -9.92 21.35 -2.57
N ASP A 8 -10.75 20.69 -1.76
CA ASP A 8 -12.15 21.05 -1.49
C ASP A 8 -12.25 22.51 -1.05
N ILE A 9 -11.68 22.85 0.11
CA ILE A 9 -11.86 24.17 0.74
C ILE A 9 -11.39 25.30 -0.19
N ILE A 10 -10.32 25.10 -0.96
CA ILE A 10 -9.82 26.11 -1.89
C ILE A 10 -10.75 26.25 -3.10
N GLY A 11 -11.34 25.16 -3.57
CA GLY A 11 -12.32 25.13 -4.67
C GLY A 11 -13.73 25.60 -4.29
N SER A 12 -14.13 25.49 -3.03
CA SER A 12 -15.52 25.66 -2.58
C SER A 12 -16.14 27.02 -2.94
N ARG A 13 -15.40 28.14 -2.83
CA ARG A 13 -15.93 29.46 -3.23
C ARG A 13 -16.18 29.60 -4.74
N TRP A 14 -15.59 28.71 -5.55
CA TRP A 14 -15.55 28.82 -7.01
C TRP A 14 -16.47 27.82 -7.72
N GLU A 15 -17.05 26.84 -7.01
CA GLU A 15 -17.92 25.78 -7.55
C GLU A 15 -19.04 26.33 -8.45
N PHE A 16 -19.75 27.36 -7.99
CA PHE A 16 -20.84 28.02 -8.74
C PHE A 16 -20.47 29.41 -9.28
N CYS A 17 -19.23 29.84 -9.09
CA CYS A 17 -18.73 31.14 -9.49
C CYS A 17 -17.30 31.01 -10.05
N PRO A 18 -17.10 30.45 -11.26
CA PRO A 18 -15.76 30.11 -11.74
C PRO A 18 -14.78 31.29 -11.81
N THR A 19 -13.59 31.14 -11.21
CA THR A 19 -12.54 32.17 -11.26
C THR A 19 -11.92 32.30 -12.66
N ASN A 20 -11.65 31.18 -13.33
CA ASN A 20 -10.86 31.08 -14.58
C ASN A 20 -9.45 31.74 -14.55
N ASP A 21 -9.06 32.37 -13.44
CA ASP A 21 -7.74 32.92 -13.19
C ASP A 21 -6.90 31.86 -12.47
N TYR A 22 -5.67 31.62 -12.93
CA TYR A 22 -4.73 30.73 -12.24
C TYR A 22 -4.16 31.38 -10.95
N HIS A 23 -4.04 32.71 -10.94
CA HIS A 23 -3.47 33.50 -9.86
C HIS A 23 -4.51 33.95 -8.83
N PHE A 24 -5.67 33.30 -8.79
CA PHE A 24 -6.72 33.58 -7.83
C PHE A 24 -6.20 33.58 -6.38
N GLU A 25 -6.87 34.37 -5.53
CA GLU A 25 -6.60 34.43 -4.10
C GLU A 25 -6.76 33.03 -3.49
N TRP A 26 -5.67 32.48 -2.97
CA TRP A 26 -5.61 31.09 -2.50
C TRP A 26 -6.71 30.76 -1.48
N ILE A 27 -6.84 31.57 -0.43
CA ILE A 27 -7.82 31.34 0.64
C ILE A 27 -8.38 32.68 1.12
N SER A 28 -9.66 32.70 1.45
CA SER A 28 -10.40 33.87 1.91
C SER A 28 -11.44 33.47 2.97
N ALA A 29 -12.12 34.45 3.56
CA ALA A 29 -13.23 34.20 4.49
C ALA A 29 -14.50 33.59 3.82
N GLN A 30 -14.49 33.43 2.48
CA GLN A 30 -15.59 32.81 1.72
C GLN A 30 -15.36 31.32 1.48
N ASN A 31 -14.19 30.79 1.86
CA ASN A 31 -13.86 29.39 1.74
C ASN A 31 -14.32 28.66 3.01
N ASP A 32 -15.01 27.56 2.82
CA ASP A 32 -15.36 26.60 3.88
C ASP A 32 -15.31 25.19 3.30
N TYR A 33 -15.43 24.17 4.15
CA TYR A 33 -15.46 22.77 3.71
C TYR A 33 -16.83 22.38 3.14
N THR A 34 -16.85 21.48 2.16
CA THR A 34 -18.09 20.94 1.56
C THR A 34 -18.36 19.51 2.02
N ASP A 35 -19.28 18.81 1.36
CA ASP A 35 -19.52 17.39 1.62
C ASP A 35 -18.35 16.49 1.24
N ASP A 36 -17.41 16.97 0.42
CA ASP A 36 -16.15 16.31 0.06
C ASP A 36 -15.28 16.02 1.27
N THR A 37 -14.94 17.06 2.03
CA THR A 37 -14.18 16.94 3.28
C THR A 37 -14.93 16.08 4.28
N LEU A 38 -16.23 16.32 4.44
CA LEU A 38 -17.05 15.58 5.41
C LEU A 38 -17.06 14.07 5.12
N CYS A 39 -17.31 13.70 3.86
CA CYS A 39 -17.30 12.31 3.44
C CYS A 39 -15.88 11.71 3.52
N THR A 40 -14.84 12.48 3.21
CA THR A 40 -13.44 12.06 3.35
C THR A 40 -13.10 11.74 4.80
N VAL A 41 -13.50 12.60 5.74
CA VAL A 41 -13.35 12.38 7.19
C VAL A 41 -14.11 11.14 7.64
N ALA A 42 -15.35 10.95 7.18
CA ALA A 42 -16.15 9.78 7.53
C ALA A 42 -15.53 8.45 7.09
N VAL A 43 -14.91 8.41 5.90
CA VAL A 43 -14.19 7.21 5.43
C VAL A 43 -12.96 6.96 6.29
N ALA A 44 -12.21 8.00 6.66
CA ALA A 44 -11.06 7.87 7.56
C ALA A 44 -11.47 7.38 8.96
N ASP A 45 -12.58 7.90 9.48
CA ASP A 45 -13.13 7.52 10.77
C ASP A 45 -13.50 6.03 10.83
N ALA A 46 -14.14 5.51 9.78
CA ALA A 46 -14.42 4.08 9.64
C ALA A 46 -13.13 3.23 9.68
N ILE A 47 -12.06 3.67 9.00
CA ILE A 47 -10.77 2.97 8.97
C ILE A 47 -10.11 2.97 10.36
N VAL A 48 -10.10 4.12 11.06
CA VAL A 48 -9.53 4.23 12.41
C VAL A 48 -10.23 3.25 13.37
N HIS A 49 -11.55 3.15 13.26
CA HIS A 49 -12.39 2.24 14.03
C HIS A 49 -12.40 0.80 13.49
N GLN A 50 -11.60 0.49 12.47
CA GLN A 50 -11.48 -0.83 11.85
C GLN A 50 -12.83 -1.42 11.39
N SER A 51 -13.71 -0.55 10.90
CA SER A 51 -15.01 -0.93 10.35
C SER A 51 -14.93 -1.07 8.83
N ASP A 52 -15.59 -2.09 8.29
CA ASP A 52 -15.82 -2.24 6.85
C ASP A 52 -17.17 -1.66 6.39
N ASP A 53 -17.96 -1.10 7.31
CA ASP A 53 -19.22 -0.43 7.03
C ASP A 53 -19.03 1.09 6.87
N TYR A 54 -18.33 1.48 5.81
CA TYR A 54 -18.14 2.89 5.45
C TYR A 54 -19.47 3.64 5.30
N GLY A 55 -20.53 2.94 4.86
CA GLY A 55 -21.85 3.52 4.62
C GLY A 55 -22.44 4.12 5.89
N SER A 56 -22.40 3.40 7.01
CA SER A 56 -22.92 3.90 8.28
C SER A 56 -22.15 5.12 8.80
N TYR A 57 -20.82 5.16 8.64
CA TYR A 57 -20.02 6.32 9.04
C TYR A 57 -20.34 7.53 8.16
N ILE A 58 -20.35 7.37 6.84
CA ILE A 58 -20.72 8.45 5.90
C ILE A 58 -22.12 8.97 6.22
N HIS A 59 -23.09 8.08 6.48
CA HIS A 59 -24.45 8.46 6.83
C HIS A 59 -24.52 9.26 8.14
N CYS A 60 -23.80 8.80 9.18
CA CYS A 60 -23.75 9.46 10.48
C CYS A 60 -23.16 10.88 10.40
N TRP A 61 -22.00 11.02 9.74
CA TRP A 61 -21.35 12.31 9.53
C TRP A 61 -22.20 13.27 8.70
N CYS A 62 -22.79 12.79 7.59
CA CYS A 62 -23.64 13.64 6.75
C CYS A 62 -24.94 14.08 7.44
N ARG A 63 -25.49 13.25 8.35
CA ARG A 63 -26.70 13.60 9.11
C ARG A 63 -26.42 14.57 10.26
N SER A 64 -25.26 14.47 10.90
CA SER A 64 -24.85 15.41 11.95
C SER A 64 -24.50 16.79 11.38
N HIS A 65 -24.14 16.86 10.10
CA HIS A 65 -23.79 18.08 9.39
C HIS A 65 -24.72 18.34 8.20
N PRO A 66 -25.99 18.74 8.40
CA PRO A 66 -26.97 18.78 7.32
C PRO A 66 -26.74 19.90 6.29
N CYS A 67 -25.86 20.87 6.56
CA CYS A 67 -25.65 22.06 5.74
C CYS A 67 -24.16 22.39 5.56
N PRO A 68 -23.36 21.51 4.92
CA PRO A 68 -22.03 21.89 4.47
C PRO A 68 -22.13 22.99 3.39
N MET A 69 -21.04 23.69 3.10
CA MET A 69 -20.99 24.62 1.97
C MET A 69 -21.29 23.87 0.66
N GLY A 70 -22.02 24.50 -0.27
CA GLY A 70 -22.51 23.86 -1.51
C GLY A 70 -23.72 22.93 -1.27
N GLY A 71 -23.70 22.16 -0.19
CA GLY A 71 -24.74 21.21 0.19
C GLY A 71 -24.66 19.89 -0.60
N TYR A 72 -25.40 18.88 -0.15
CA TYR A 72 -25.36 17.56 -0.81
C TYR A 72 -26.05 17.54 -2.17
N GLY A 73 -25.44 16.86 -3.14
CA GLY A 73 -26.06 16.55 -4.43
C GLY A 73 -27.45 15.88 -4.28
N GLY A 74 -28.39 16.16 -5.19
CA GLY A 74 -29.83 15.94 -4.95
C GLY A 74 -30.23 14.52 -4.51
N ARG A 75 -29.71 13.48 -5.17
CA ARG A 75 -29.97 12.07 -4.78
C ARG A 75 -29.21 11.67 -3.52
N PHE A 76 -28.00 12.20 -3.32
CA PHE A 76 -27.22 11.94 -2.11
C PHE A 76 -27.88 12.59 -0.89
N ALA A 77 -28.42 13.80 -1.01
CA ALA A 77 -29.22 14.46 0.02
C ALA A 77 -30.45 13.61 0.43
N GLN A 78 -31.08 12.88 -0.50
CA GLN A 78 -32.16 11.94 -0.18
C GLN A 78 -31.64 10.72 0.58
N TRP A 79 -30.49 10.19 0.18
CA TRP A 79 -29.81 9.09 0.88
C TRP A 79 -29.46 9.47 2.33
N VAL A 80 -28.90 10.66 2.56
CA VAL A 80 -28.57 11.20 3.90
C VAL A 80 -29.82 11.33 4.77
N ARG A 81 -30.92 11.85 4.21
CA ARG A 81 -32.19 12.03 4.94
C ARG A 81 -32.91 10.72 5.25
N SER A 82 -32.66 9.65 4.49
CA SER A 82 -33.29 8.35 4.71
C SER A 82 -32.90 7.75 6.07
N ASN A 83 -33.85 7.16 6.78
CA ASN A 83 -33.59 6.38 8.00
C ASN A 83 -32.98 4.99 7.71
N ARG A 84 -33.11 4.52 6.46
CA ARG A 84 -32.55 3.27 5.96
C ARG A 84 -31.95 3.55 4.58
N PRO A 85 -30.78 4.21 4.51
CA PRO A 85 -30.15 4.53 3.24
C PRO A 85 -29.91 3.24 2.42
N GLN A 86 -30.20 3.30 1.12
CA GLN A 86 -29.90 2.23 0.17
C GLN A 86 -29.16 2.85 -1.03
N PRO A 87 -28.17 2.16 -1.60
CA PRO A 87 -27.49 2.67 -2.77
C PRO A 87 -28.45 2.81 -3.96
N TYR A 88 -28.24 3.84 -4.78
CA TYR A 88 -29.22 4.30 -5.76
C TYR A 88 -28.69 4.35 -7.20
N GLY A 89 -27.72 3.51 -7.54
CA GLY A 89 -27.19 3.36 -8.90
C GLY A 89 -26.43 4.58 -9.40
N SER A 90 -25.83 5.37 -8.50
CA SER A 90 -25.11 6.59 -8.88
C SER A 90 -23.74 6.30 -9.48
N PHE A 91 -23.43 6.99 -10.58
CA PHE A 91 -22.12 7.08 -11.21
C PHE A 91 -21.43 8.43 -10.95
N GLY A 92 -21.95 9.20 -9.99
CA GLY A 92 -21.43 10.51 -9.61
C GLY A 92 -20.02 10.47 -9.00
N ASN A 93 -19.31 11.59 -9.14
CA ASN A 93 -17.95 11.81 -8.63
C ASN A 93 -17.85 11.81 -7.09
N GLY A 94 -19.00 11.86 -6.38
CA GLY A 94 -19.12 11.68 -4.93
C GLY A 94 -18.44 10.44 -4.35
N ALA A 95 -18.26 9.38 -5.16
CA ALA A 95 -17.47 8.21 -4.79
C ALA A 95 -15.96 8.48 -4.78
N ALA A 96 -15.47 9.22 -5.79
CA ALA A 96 -14.06 9.49 -6.01
C ALA A 96 -13.51 10.58 -5.08
N MET A 97 -14.32 11.60 -4.76
CA MET A 97 -13.89 12.74 -3.93
C MET A 97 -13.51 12.34 -2.50
N ARG A 98 -14.16 11.31 -1.96
CA ARG A 98 -14.03 10.87 -0.56
C ARG A 98 -13.08 9.70 -0.31
N VAL A 99 -12.56 9.06 -1.37
CA VAL A 99 -11.86 7.77 -1.26
C VAL A 99 -10.42 7.90 -0.73
N SER A 100 -9.92 9.12 -0.55
CA SER A 100 -8.49 9.38 -0.35
C SER A 100 -7.89 8.60 0.83
N ALA A 101 -8.63 8.44 1.94
CA ALA A 101 -8.16 7.71 3.12
C ALA A 101 -7.81 6.24 2.81
N ILE A 102 -8.54 5.59 1.90
CA ILE A 102 -8.27 4.20 1.50
C ILE A 102 -6.93 4.11 0.76
N GLY A 103 -6.66 5.04 -0.15
CA GLY A 103 -5.37 5.11 -0.86
C GLY A 103 -4.17 5.32 0.09
N TRP A 104 -4.39 5.88 1.29
CA TRP A 104 -3.38 6.04 2.33
C TRP A 104 -3.27 4.83 3.27
N ALA A 105 -4.39 4.15 3.58
CA ALA A 105 -4.44 3.10 4.60
C ALA A 105 -4.02 1.72 4.09
N PHE A 106 -4.23 1.43 2.80
CA PHE A 106 -3.97 0.11 2.23
C PHE A 106 -2.80 0.15 1.23
N ASP A 107 -2.00 -0.92 1.20
CA ASP A 107 -0.80 -1.05 0.35
C ASP A 107 -1.00 -2.08 -0.77
N GLU A 108 -1.66 -3.21 -0.50
CA GLU A 108 -1.94 -4.24 -1.51
C GLU A 108 -3.00 -3.77 -2.51
N THR A 109 -2.76 -3.99 -3.81
CA THR A 109 -3.66 -3.50 -4.86
C THR A 109 -5.07 -4.04 -4.72
N ASP A 110 -5.23 -5.32 -4.42
CA ASP A 110 -6.54 -5.95 -4.28
C ASP A 110 -7.29 -5.39 -3.07
N ASP A 111 -6.60 -5.10 -1.96
CA ASP A 111 -7.21 -4.47 -0.79
C ASP A 111 -7.64 -3.04 -1.07
N VAL A 112 -6.79 -2.24 -1.74
CA VAL A 112 -7.15 -0.88 -2.16
C VAL A 112 -8.40 -0.87 -3.04
N LEU A 113 -8.45 -1.76 -4.04
CA LEU A 113 -9.60 -1.87 -4.95
C LEU A 113 -10.87 -2.30 -4.25
N ARG A 114 -10.77 -3.28 -3.35
CA ARG A 114 -11.88 -3.85 -2.59
C ARG A 114 -12.45 -2.85 -1.58
N GLU A 115 -11.58 -2.16 -0.85
CA GLU A 115 -12.02 -1.18 0.15
C GLU A 115 -12.56 0.10 -0.53
N ALA A 116 -11.96 0.52 -1.65
CA ALA A 116 -12.50 1.62 -2.48
C ALA A 116 -13.91 1.30 -2.99
N GLU A 117 -14.13 0.08 -3.47
CA GLU A 117 -15.46 -0.39 -3.89
C GLU A 117 -16.46 -0.35 -2.73
N LYS A 118 -16.13 -0.89 -1.55
CA LYS A 118 -17.02 -0.84 -0.38
C LYS A 118 -17.40 0.58 0.00
N SER A 119 -16.43 1.51 -0.01
CA SER A 119 -16.68 2.92 0.31
C SER A 119 -17.55 3.65 -0.72
N ALA A 120 -17.52 3.22 -1.97
CA ALA A 120 -18.36 3.76 -3.04
C ALA A 120 -19.77 3.14 -3.02
N ALA A 121 -19.85 1.81 -2.93
CA ALA A 121 -21.05 1.01 -3.15
C ALA A 121 -22.18 1.27 -2.14
N CYS A 122 -21.90 1.91 -1.00
CA CYS A 122 -22.93 2.30 -0.03
C CYS A 122 -23.90 3.37 -0.57
N SER A 123 -23.47 4.18 -1.56
CA SER A 123 -24.32 5.18 -2.23
C SER A 123 -24.19 5.18 -3.76
N HIS A 124 -22.98 4.94 -4.28
CA HIS A 124 -22.60 4.96 -5.69
C HIS A 124 -22.26 3.55 -6.20
N ASN A 125 -23.24 2.64 -6.17
CA ASN A 125 -23.05 1.25 -6.61
C ASN A 125 -23.11 1.05 -8.14
N HIS A 126 -23.08 2.12 -8.95
CA HIS A 126 -22.87 1.97 -10.39
C HIS A 126 -21.39 1.62 -10.66
N PRO A 127 -21.08 0.75 -11.65
CA PRO A 127 -19.69 0.40 -11.97
C PRO A 127 -18.76 1.59 -12.19
N GLU A 128 -19.27 2.67 -12.80
CA GLU A 128 -18.52 3.91 -13.04
C GLU A 128 -18.22 4.71 -11.76
N GLY A 129 -19.13 4.68 -10.78
CA GLY A 129 -18.91 5.28 -9.46
C GLY A 129 -17.79 4.56 -8.72
N ILE A 130 -17.88 3.22 -8.68
CA ILE A 130 -16.86 2.35 -8.11
C ILE A 130 -15.51 2.53 -8.83
N ARG A 131 -15.51 2.57 -10.16
CA ARG A 131 -14.31 2.76 -10.98
C ARG A 131 -13.60 4.07 -10.65
N GLY A 132 -14.35 5.17 -10.47
CA GLY A 132 -13.77 6.45 -10.09
C GLY A 132 -13.08 6.41 -8.73
N ALA A 133 -13.73 5.82 -7.72
CA ALA A 133 -13.13 5.61 -6.40
C ALA A 133 -11.86 4.75 -6.49
N GLN A 134 -11.91 3.64 -7.22
CA GLN A 134 -10.76 2.76 -7.43
C GLN A 134 -9.60 3.45 -8.13
N ALA A 135 -9.85 4.27 -9.16
CA ALA A 135 -8.81 5.00 -9.88
C ALA A 135 -8.06 5.99 -8.97
N VAL A 136 -8.79 6.78 -8.19
CA VAL A 136 -8.20 7.76 -7.27
C VAL A 136 -7.42 7.06 -6.14
N ALA A 137 -7.99 6.01 -5.54
CA ALA A 137 -7.32 5.26 -4.48
C ALA A 137 -6.03 4.58 -4.98
N LEU A 138 -6.05 4.00 -6.19
CA LEU A 138 -4.87 3.43 -6.82
C LEU A 138 -3.79 4.47 -7.09
N ALA A 139 -4.16 5.65 -7.61
CA ALA A 139 -3.21 6.73 -7.89
C ALA A 139 -2.48 7.18 -6.62
N ILE A 140 -3.19 7.32 -5.50
CA ILE A 140 -2.62 7.67 -4.20
C ILE A 140 -1.66 6.59 -3.71
N ARG A 141 -2.09 5.31 -3.77
CA ARG A 141 -1.26 4.19 -3.34
C ARG A 141 0.00 4.04 -4.19
N ASP A 142 -0.11 4.21 -5.51
CA ASP A 142 1.04 4.10 -6.41
C ASP A 142 2.02 5.24 -6.25
N ALA A 143 1.53 6.46 -5.97
CA ALA A 143 2.39 7.58 -5.60
C ALA A 143 3.16 7.29 -4.31
N ARG A 144 2.49 6.75 -3.28
CA ARG A 144 3.14 6.34 -2.01
C ARG A 144 4.19 5.24 -2.24
N HIS A 145 3.83 4.20 -2.99
CA HIS A 145 4.74 3.10 -3.30
C HIS A 145 5.96 3.59 -4.08
N TRP A 146 5.75 4.42 -5.10
CA TRP A 146 6.85 5.01 -5.86
C TRP A 146 7.82 5.71 -4.92
N LYS A 147 7.31 6.58 -4.03
CA LYS A 147 8.10 7.41 -3.12
C LYS A 147 8.88 6.61 -2.07
N ARG A 148 8.38 5.42 -1.72
CA ARG A 148 9.08 4.49 -0.83
C ARG A 148 10.18 3.72 -1.56
N THR A 149 9.93 3.30 -2.80
CA THR A 149 10.76 2.31 -3.50
C THR A 149 11.82 2.93 -4.42
N PHE A 150 11.60 4.14 -4.92
CA PHE A 150 12.49 4.78 -5.89
C PHE A 150 13.04 6.11 -5.37
N SER A 151 14.34 6.34 -5.60
CA SER A 151 15.00 7.62 -5.35
C SER A 151 15.21 8.35 -6.68
N GLY A 152 14.46 9.41 -6.94
CA GLY A 152 14.51 10.12 -8.22
C GLY A 152 13.54 11.30 -8.27
N ALA A 153 13.75 12.19 -9.24
CA ALA A 153 12.81 13.27 -9.49
C ALA A 153 11.51 12.68 -10.09
N ILE A 154 10.37 13.17 -9.60
CA ILE A 154 9.08 12.89 -10.23
C ILE A 154 9.01 13.75 -11.50
N THR A 155 9.19 13.11 -12.65
CA THR A 155 9.01 13.74 -13.97
C THR A 155 7.60 13.46 -14.51
N PRO A 156 7.09 14.25 -15.46
CA PRO A 156 5.81 13.95 -16.12
C PRO A 156 5.75 12.54 -16.73
N GLN A 157 6.88 12.04 -17.24
CA GLN A 157 6.98 10.68 -17.76
C GLN A 157 6.80 9.63 -16.65
N VAL A 158 7.45 9.82 -15.50
CA VAL A 158 7.30 8.95 -14.33
C VAL A 158 5.86 8.98 -13.81
N LEU A 159 5.25 10.18 -13.75
CA LEU A 159 3.85 10.31 -13.38
C LEU A 159 2.95 9.46 -14.28
N ARG A 160 3.11 9.58 -15.60
CA ARG A 160 2.28 8.83 -16.56
C ARG A 160 2.54 7.32 -16.51
N GLN A 161 3.81 6.90 -16.51
CA GLN A 161 4.19 5.50 -16.75
C GLN A 161 4.26 4.65 -15.48
N GLN A 162 4.39 5.27 -14.30
CA GLN A 162 4.59 4.54 -13.05
C GLN A 162 3.52 4.87 -12.00
N VAL A 163 3.19 6.16 -11.82
CA VAL A 163 2.33 6.60 -10.71
C VAL A 163 0.85 6.56 -11.07
N LEU A 164 0.47 7.08 -12.24
CA LEU A 164 -0.92 7.21 -12.67
C LEU A 164 -1.33 6.12 -13.67
N TYR A 165 -0.39 5.30 -14.14
CA TYR A 165 -0.61 4.34 -15.22
C TYR A 165 -1.84 3.46 -14.99
N ARG A 166 -1.94 2.84 -13.81
CA ARG A 166 -3.03 1.91 -13.48
C ARG A 166 -4.36 2.63 -13.29
N ALA A 167 -4.34 3.85 -12.73
CA ALA A 167 -5.53 4.68 -12.62
C ALA A 167 -6.06 5.11 -13.99
N ILE A 168 -5.18 5.56 -14.89
CA ILE A 168 -5.51 5.93 -16.27
C ILE A 168 -6.06 4.70 -17.04
N ARG A 169 -5.48 3.52 -16.82
CA ARG A 169 -5.90 2.26 -17.46
C ARG A 169 -7.33 1.84 -17.16
N LEU A 170 -7.94 2.38 -16.09
CA LEU A 170 -9.36 2.17 -15.83
C LEU A 170 -10.27 2.96 -16.79
N TYR A 171 -9.77 4.04 -17.39
CA TYR A 171 -10.53 4.93 -18.29
C TYR A 171 -10.05 4.89 -19.74
N SER A 172 -8.85 4.38 -20.01
CA SER A 172 -8.25 4.34 -21.34
C SER A 172 -7.51 3.03 -21.58
N GLU A 173 -7.75 2.42 -22.73
CA GLU A 173 -7.03 1.22 -23.18
C GLU A 173 -5.56 1.51 -23.54
N GLU A 174 -5.23 2.78 -23.83
CA GLU A 174 -3.89 3.27 -24.17
C GLU A 174 -3.38 4.33 -23.17
N PRO A 175 -3.03 3.95 -21.92
CA PRO A 175 -2.59 4.91 -20.91
C PRO A 175 -1.34 5.71 -21.28
N GLU A 176 -0.48 5.16 -22.14
CA GLU A 176 0.78 5.78 -22.56
C GLU A 176 0.56 7.01 -23.43
N THR A 177 -0.54 7.05 -24.17
CA THR A 177 -0.95 8.13 -25.09
C THR A 177 -2.10 8.96 -24.54
N PHE A 178 -2.55 8.69 -23.30
CA PHE A 178 -3.67 9.38 -22.66
C PHE A 178 -3.50 10.90 -22.69
N GLN A 179 -4.44 11.55 -23.34
CA GLN A 179 -4.52 13.00 -23.49
C GLN A 179 -5.98 13.45 -23.47
N LEU A 180 -6.22 14.65 -22.93
CA LEU A 180 -7.49 15.33 -22.95
C LEU A 180 -7.31 16.73 -23.54
N ASN A 181 -8.33 17.22 -24.22
CA ASN A 181 -8.45 18.63 -24.55
C ASN A 181 -9.18 19.35 -23.41
N LEU A 182 -8.46 20.09 -22.57
CA LEU A 182 -9.06 20.74 -21.40
C LEU A 182 -10.16 21.76 -21.74
N ASP A 183 -10.14 22.33 -22.94
CA ASP A 183 -11.20 23.28 -23.36
C ASP A 183 -12.57 22.60 -23.48
N ASP A 184 -12.62 21.28 -23.64
CA ASP A 184 -13.87 20.51 -23.62
C ASP A 184 -14.51 20.43 -22.23
N TYR A 185 -13.74 20.72 -21.17
CA TYR A 185 -14.15 20.65 -19.76
C TYR A 185 -14.20 22.02 -19.08
N ARG A 186 -13.63 23.05 -19.70
CA ARG A 186 -13.58 24.41 -19.15
C ARG A 186 -15.00 24.95 -18.94
N ASN A 187 -15.27 25.45 -17.73
CA ASN A 187 -16.59 25.96 -17.33
C ASN A 187 -17.75 24.96 -17.55
N ARG A 188 -17.46 23.65 -17.51
CA ARG A 188 -18.48 22.60 -17.59
C ARG A 188 -18.61 21.91 -16.24
N PHE A 189 -19.78 22.04 -15.65
CA PHE A 189 -20.15 21.33 -14.44
C PHE A 189 -20.59 19.91 -14.80
N ASP A 190 -19.76 18.91 -14.45
CA ASP A 190 -20.02 17.49 -14.69
C ASP A 190 -19.76 16.71 -13.40
N GLU A 191 -20.86 16.35 -12.73
CA GLU A 191 -20.88 15.64 -11.46
C GLU A 191 -20.63 14.12 -11.60
N THR A 192 -20.16 13.64 -12.76
CA THR A 192 -19.92 12.21 -13.02
C THR A 192 -18.47 11.81 -12.82
N CYS A 193 -18.21 10.57 -12.38
CA CYS A 193 -16.85 10.05 -12.30
C CYS A 193 -16.11 10.14 -13.64
N GLN A 194 -16.80 9.92 -14.76
CA GLN A 194 -16.21 9.96 -16.11
C GLN A 194 -15.88 11.38 -16.57
N GLY A 195 -16.64 12.38 -16.10
CA GLY A 195 -16.39 13.79 -16.36
C GLY A 195 -15.30 14.39 -15.47
N THR A 196 -15.13 13.90 -14.24
CA THR A 196 -14.20 14.49 -13.27
C THR A 196 -12.86 13.74 -13.16
N VAL A 197 -12.87 12.41 -13.05
CA VAL A 197 -11.65 11.64 -12.69
C VAL A 197 -10.58 11.67 -13.78
N PRO A 198 -10.88 11.46 -15.08
CA PRO A 198 -9.88 11.59 -16.14
C PRO A 198 -9.25 12.99 -16.18
N VAL A 199 -10.05 14.04 -15.94
CA VAL A 199 -9.59 15.43 -15.88
C VAL A 199 -8.62 15.63 -14.71
N ALA A 200 -8.95 15.10 -13.53
CA ALA A 200 -8.07 15.15 -12.36
C ALA A 200 -6.72 14.46 -12.63
N LEU A 201 -6.73 13.26 -13.22
CA LEU A 201 -5.51 12.53 -13.60
C LEU A 201 -4.68 13.33 -14.61
N TRP A 202 -5.33 13.95 -15.59
CA TRP A 202 -4.65 14.81 -16.57
C TRP A 202 -4.02 16.04 -15.91
N ILE A 203 -4.72 16.71 -14.99
CA ILE A 203 -4.19 17.88 -14.26
C ILE A 203 -2.96 17.49 -13.47
N VAL A 204 -3.02 16.41 -12.68
CA VAL A 204 -1.87 15.93 -11.89
C VAL A 204 -0.68 15.62 -12.80
N MET A 205 -0.91 14.95 -13.94
CA MET A 205 0.14 14.62 -14.91
C MET A 205 0.84 15.86 -15.50
N HIS A 206 0.17 17.00 -15.55
CA HIS A 206 0.67 18.27 -16.09
C HIS A 206 1.00 19.31 -15.02
N SER A 207 1.07 18.90 -13.76
CA SER A 207 1.41 19.77 -12.63
C SER A 207 2.83 19.53 -12.13
N HIS A 208 3.41 20.54 -11.48
CA HIS A 208 4.79 20.49 -10.98
C HIS A 208 4.92 20.58 -9.46
N SER A 209 3.83 20.91 -8.77
CA SER A 209 3.77 20.99 -7.32
C SER A 209 2.34 20.80 -6.83
N PHE A 210 2.18 20.62 -5.52
CA PHE A 210 0.87 20.55 -4.88
C PHE A 210 0.01 21.80 -5.14
N GLU A 211 0.60 23.00 -5.00
CA GLU A 211 -0.12 24.26 -5.25
C GLU A 211 -0.52 24.41 -6.71
N ASP A 212 0.41 24.13 -7.63
CA ASP A 212 0.17 24.20 -9.08
C ASP A 212 -1.00 23.28 -9.49
N ALA A 213 -1.05 22.07 -8.92
CA ALA A 213 -2.13 21.12 -9.20
C ALA A 213 -3.50 21.65 -8.76
N ILE A 214 -3.61 22.18 -7.53
CA ILE A 214 -4.86 22.75 -7.03
C ILE A 214 -5.25 24.00 -7.85
N ARG A 215 -4.29 24.89 -8.17
CA ARG A 215 -4.58 26.07 -8.97
C ARG A 215 -5.13 25.71 -10.35
N ARG A 216 -4.55 24.70 -11.01
CA ARG A 216 -5.03 24.20 -12.30
C ARG A 216 -6.43 23.60 -12.22
N ALA A 217 -6.72 22.85 -11.16
CA ALA A 217 -8.05 22.30 -10.92
C ALA A 217 -9.11 23.40 -10.77
N VAL A 218 -8.88 24.32 -9.84
CA VAL A 218 -9.85 25.37 -9.50
C VAL A 218 -10.04 26.37 -10.65
N SER A 219 -8.97 26.72 -11.36
CA SER A 219 -9.03 27.66 -12.50
C SER A 219 -9.65 27.07 -13.77
N LEU A 220 -9.96 25.76 -13.81
CA LEU A 220 -10.70 25.16 -14.94
C LEU A 220 -12.17 25.62 -14.96
N GLY A 221 -12.72 26.00 -13.80
CA GLY A 221 -14.10 26.46 -13.67
C GLY A 221 -15.16 25.37 -13.80
N ALA A 222 -14.75 24.10 -13.69
CA ALA A 222 -15.66 22.95 -13.61
C ALA A 222 -16.26 22.84 -12.18
N ASP A 223 -16.62 21.63 -11.76
CA ASP A 223 -16.94 21.27 -10.37
C ASP A 223 -15.67 21.43 -9.50
N ALA A 224 -15.46 22.66 -8.99
CA ALA A 224 -14.13 23.15 -8.60
C ALA A 224 -13.63 22.60 -7.27
N ASP A 225 -14.50 22.45 -6.27
CA ASP A 225 -14.23 21.78 -5.00
C ASP A 225 -13.99 20.29 -5.23
N THR A 226 -14.88 19.60 -5.96
CA THR A 226 -14.74 18.16 -6.20
C THR A 226 -13.49 17.82 -7.00
N LEU A 227 -13.24 18.56 -8.08
CA LEU A 227 -12.01 18.41 -8.85
C LEU A 227 -10.78 18.76 -8.01
N GLY A 228 -10.87 19.81 -7.19
CA GLY A 228 -9.86 20.20 -6.22
C GLY A 228 -9.54 19.07 -5.24
N ALA A 229 -10.56 18.45 -4.64
CA ALA A 229 -10.42 17.37 -3.67
C ALA A 229 -9.74 16.14 -4.27
N ILE A 230 -10.17 15.71 -5.46
CA ILE A 230 -9.57 14.57 -6.14
C ILE A 230 -8.11 14.88 -6.51
N VAL A 231 -7.84 16.03 -7.14
CA VAL A 231 -6.48 16.43 -7.54
C VAL A 231 -5.57 16.58 -6.32
N GLY A 232 -6.04 17.26 -5.28
CA GLY A 232 -5.31 17.48 -4.03
C GLY A 232 -4.97 16.18 -3.32
N SER A 233 -5.87 15.19 -3.34
CA SER A 233 -5.65 13.89 -2.72
C SER A 233 -4.46 13.13 -3.34
N ILE A 234 -4.37 13.16 -4.67
CA ILE A 234 -3.30 12.51 -5.45
C ILE A 234 -2.01 13.33 -5.34
N ALA A 235 -2.11 14.65 -5.47
CA ALA A 235 -0.99 15.58 -5.40
C ALA A 235 -0.25 15.51 -4.06
N GLU A 236 -0.95 15.34 -2.94
CA GLU A 236 -0.36 15.15 -1.61
C GLU A 236 0.58 13.94 -1.58
N ALA A 237 0.18 12.82 -2.18
CA ALA A 237 0.99 11.60 -2.18
C ALA A 237 2.28 11.77 -3.02
N ILE A 238 2.20 12.56 -4.09
CA ILE A 238 3.30 12.85 -5.01
C ILE A 238 4.27 13.86 -4.38
N TRP A 239 3.81 15.10 -4.14
CA TRP A 239 4.66 16.23 -3.78
C TRP A 239 4.71 16.51 -2.28
N GLY A 240 3.77 15.96 -1.49
CA GLY A 240 3.52 16.43 -0.14
C GLY A 240 2.87 17.81 -0.11
N ILE A 241 2.42 18.22 1.07
CA ILE A 241 1.76 19.52 1.26
C ILE A 241 2.74 20.47 1.96
N PRO A 242 2.95 21.69 1.45
CA PRO A 242 3.68 22.74 2.15
C PRO A 242 3.06 23.05 3.53
N GLU A 243 3.89 23.18 4.56
CA GLU A 243 3.39 23.33 5.95
C GLU A 243 2.50 24.56 6.15
N ALA A 244 2.82 25.68 5.50
CA ALA A 244 2.02 26.89 5.54
C ALA A 244 0.57 26.66 5.04
N MET A 245 0.39 25.84 4.00
CA MET A 245 -0.94 25.52 3.45
C MET A 245 -1.74 24.62 4.41
N LYS A 246 -1.07 23.69 5.09
CA LYS A 246 -1.74 22.87 6.13
C LYS A 246 -2.28 23.76 7.23
N GLN A 247 -1.47 24.69 7.73
CA GLN A 247 -1.86 25.59 8.82
C GLN A 247 -3.06 26.47 8.45
N GLN A 248 -3.07 27.04 7.24
CA GLN A 248 -4.16 27.87 6.74
C GLN A 248 -5.52 27.15 6.78
N VAL A 249 -5.55 25.89 6.35
CA VAL A 249 -6.79 25.10 6.29
C VAL A 249 -7.14 24.46 7.63
N TRP A 250 -6.14 24.11 8.46
CA TRP A 250 -6.36 23.45 9.75
C TRP A 250 -7.30 24.25 10.68
N HIS A 251 -7.26 25.57 10.61
CA HIS A 251 -8.09 26.45 11.44
C HIS A 251 -9.57 26.48 11.02
N LEU A 252 -9.89 26.12 9.78
CA LEU A 252 -11.27 26.10 9.26
C LEU A 252 -12.03 24.83 9.66
N LEU A 253 -11.32 23.77 10.02
CA LEU A 253 -11.96 22.49 10.35
C LEU A 253 -12.58 22.50 11.75
N PRO A 254 -13.77 21.91 11.94
CA PRO A 254 -14.31 21.58 13.26
C PRO A 254 -13.38 20.67 14.06
N ASP A 255 -13.42 20.78 15.40
CA ASP A 255 -12.51 20.01 16.26
C ASP A 255 -12.71 18.49 16.16
N GLU A 256 -13.94 18.03 15.96
CA GLU A 256 -14.22 16.60 15.74
C GLU A 256 -13.56 16.05 14.46
N MET A 257 -13.53 16.82 13.37
CA MET A 257 -12.81 16.43 12.16
C MET A 257 -11.31 16.41 12.40
N LYS A 258 -10.78 17.38 13.15
CA LYS A 258 -9.35 17.43 13.52
C LYS A 258 -8.95 16.20 14.34
N GLU A 259 -9.80 15.73 15.25
CA GLU A 259 -9.52 14.52 16.04
C GLU A 259 -9.43 13.29 15.14
N VAL A 260 -10.39 13.06 14.23
CA VAL A 260 -10.30 11.96 13.25
C VAL A 260 -9.02 12.05 12.42
N LEU A 261 -8.64 13.25 11.95
CA LEU A 261 -7.41 13.44 11.19
C LEU A 261 -6.15 13.09 12.00
N LYS A 262 -6.11 13.42 13.30
CA LYS A 262 -5.00 13.06 14.20
C LYS A 262 -4.96 11.55 14.42
N GLU A 263 -6.10 10.94 14.68
CA GLU A 263 -6.21 9.49 14.90
C GLU A 263 -5.85 8.71 13.64
N PHE A 264 -6.32 9.14 12.47
CA PHE A 264 -5.95 8.55 11.19
C PHE A 264 -4.46 8.67 10.92
N ARG A 265 -3.85 9.84 11.18
CA ARG A 265 -2.39 9.99 11.08
C ARG A 265 -1.65 9.05 12.03
N HIS A 266 -2.13 8.88 13.26
CA HIS A 266 -1.56 7.94 14.21
C HIS A 266 -1.71 6.48 13.75
N HIS A 267 -2.86 6.13 13.18
CA HIS A 267 -3.12 4.83 12.57
C HIS A 267 -2.11 4.53 11.45
N LEU A 268 -1.90 5.46 10.50
CA LEU A 268 -0.91 5.32 9.43
C LEU A 268 0.52 5.16 9.95
N TYR A 269 0.89 5.92 10.99
CA TYR A 269 2.19 5.81 11.63
C TYR A 269 2.42 4.42 12.23
N ASN A 270 1.41 3.87 12.90
CA ASN A 270 1.47 2.53 13.48
C ASN A 270 1.56 1.43 12.42
N LEU A 271 0.86 1.56 11.29
CA LEU A 271 0.99 0.65 10.15
C LEU A 271 2.42 0.64 9.61
N THR A 272 2.99 1.83 9.40
CA THR A 272 4.36 1.99 8.89
C THR A 272 5.40 1.40 9.84
N ASN A 273 5.24 1.62 11.15
CA ASN A 273 6.15 1.08 12.16
C ASN A 273 6.03 -0.43 12.31
N LYS A 274 4.82 -1.00 12.24
CA LYS A 274 4.65 -2.46 12.23
C LYS A 274 5.34 -3.07 11.01
N GLN A 275 5.23 -2.43 9.84
CA GLN A 275 5.90 -2.90 8.63
C GLN A 275 7.42 -2.83 8.76
N LYS A 276 7.97 -1.71 9.26
CA LYS A 276 9.41 -1.61 9.57
C LYS A 276 9.85 -2.63 10.60
N GLN A 277 9.10 -2.87 11.67
CA GLN A 277 9.42 -3.91 12.66
C GLN A 277 9.42 -5.31 12.04
N VAL A 278 8.54 -5.58 11.09
CA VAL A 278 8.52 -6.85 10.35
C VAL A 278 9.72 -6.96 9.41
N GLU A 279 10.04 -5.90 8.65
CA GLU A 279 11.21 -5.82 7.77
C GLU A 279 12.53 -5.92 8.56
N ASP A 280 12.63 -5.23 9.69
CA ASP A 280 13.75 -5.29 10.63
C ASP A 280 13.84 -6.70 11.24
N ALA A 281 12.73 -7.29 11.66
CA ALA A 281 12.72 -8.68 12.16
C ALA A 281 13.18 -9.67 11.07
N ILE A 282 12.78 -9.48 9.82
CA ILE A 282 13.25 -10.23 8.65
C ILE A 282 14.76 -10.07 8.51
N LEU A 283 15.26 -8.84 8.49
CA LEU A 283 16.67 -8.54 8.31
C LEU A 283 17.54 -9.09 9.46
N HIS A 284 17.10 -8.86 10.71
CA HIS A 284 17.77 -9.35 11.92
C HIS A 284 17.78 -10.89 11.99
N TRP A 285 16.72 -11.56 11.54
CA TRP A 285 16.66 -13.01 11.52
C TRP A 285 17.43 -13.62 10.34
N LYS A 286 17.46 -12.94 9.18
CA LYS A 286 18.23 -13.32 7.97
C LYS A 286 19.74 -13.36 8.19
N LEU A 287 20.26 -12.41 8.97
CA LEU A 287 21.70 -12.19 9.15
C LEU A 287 22.21 -12.60 10.53
N GLY A 288 21.35 -13.17 11.38
CA GLY A 288 21.65 -13.46 12.78
C GLY A 288 22.42 -12.36 13.51
N LEU A 289 22.03 -11.11 13.27
CA LEU A 289 22.56 -9.98 14.02
C LEU A 289 21.84 -9.87 15.38
N GLY A 290 22.21 -10.80 16.25
CA GLY A 290 22.44 -10.53 17.66
C GLY A 290 23.79 -9.83 17.91
N ASN A 291 24.40 -9.19 16.91
CA ASN A 291 25.62 -8.40 17.08
C ASN A 291 25.35 -6.90 16.86
N ALA A 292 24.75 -6.27 17.88
CA ALA A 292 24.38 -4.85 17.92
C ALA A 292 25.59 -3.87 17.91
N ASN A 293 26.80 -4.33 17.57
CA ASN A 293 28.04 -3.56 17.67
C ASN A 293 28.82 -3.38 16.35
N ASN A 294 28.24 -3.72 15.18
CA ASN A 294 28.94 -3.51 13.90
C ASN A 294 28.39 -2.29 13.12
N PRO A 295 29.03 -1.11 13.19
CA PRO A 295 28.59 0.11 12.49
C PRO A 295 28.78 0.10 10.96
N LEU A 296 29.22 -1.01 10.36
CA LEU A 296 29.54 -1.12 8.92
C LEU A 296 28.37 -1.51 8.00
N PHE A 297 27.15 -1.69 8.51
CA PHE A 297 26.01 -2.14 7.70
C PHE A 297 25.27 -1.04 6.91
N TYR A 298 25.68 0.24 7.00
CA TYR A 298 25.14 1.28 6.13
C TYR A 298 25.67 1.13 4.69
N GLY A 299 24.85 0.59 3.78
CA GLY A 299 25.06 0.69 2.34
C GLY A 299 25.75 -0.49 1.63
N LYS A 300 25.89 -1.65 2.26
CA LYS A 300 26.34 -2.90 1.60
C LYS A 300 25.16 -3.86 1.35
N SER A 301 25.29 -4.71 0.33
CA SER A 301 24.33 -5.80 0.04
C SER A 301 24.17 -6.69 1.27
N ALA A 302 22.93 -6.99 1.65
CA ALA A 302 22.57 -7.87 2.77
C ALA A 302 22.68 -9.37 2.42
N LEU A 303 23.16 -9.72 1.22
CA LEU A 303 23.37 -11.11 0.84
C LEU A 303 24.72 -11.61 1.37
N PRO A 304 24.78 -12.80 1.97
CA PRO A 304 26.04 -13.39 2.44
C PRO A 304 27.03 -13.54 1.28
N GLU A 305 28.32 -13.27 1.51
CA GLU A 305 29.34 -13.40 0.47
C GLU A 305 29.43 -14.86 -0.02
N LYS A 306 28.97 -15.12 -1.25
CA LYS A 306 29.00 -16.46 -1.89
C LYS A 306 30.34 -16.79 -2.56
N THR A 307 31.45 -16.23 -2.05
CA THR A 307 32.78 -16.39 -2.65
C THR A 307 33.34 -17.80 -2.42
N LYS A 308 32.95 -18.46 -1.33
CA LYS A 308 33.29 -19.86 -1.00
C LYS A 308 32.03 -20.74 -1.04
N THR A 309 32.16 -21.96 -1.54
CA THR A 309 31.10 -22.98 -1.46
C THR A 309 31.14 -23.65 -0.08
N ALA A 310 30.03 -23.62 0.65
CA ALA A 310 29.86 -24.30 1.93
C ALA A 310 29.80 -25.82 1.78
N THR A 311 30.44 -26.52 2.70
CA THR A 311 30.56 -27.98 2.75
C THR A 311 30.34 -28.46 4.18
N VAL A 312 30.07 -29.76 4.33
CA VAL A 312 29.85 -30.41 5.62
C VAL A 312 30.95 -30.14 6.66
N SER A 313 32.19 -29.88 6.23
CA SER A 313 33.34 -29.61 7.10
C SER A 313 33.47 -28.15 7.55
N ASP A 314 32.70 -27.22 6.97
CA ASP A 314 32.82 -25.79 7.28
C ASP A 314 32.17 -25.40 8.61
N TRP A 315 31.36 -26.29 9.21
CA TRP A 315 30.70 -26.00 10.48
C TRP A 315 30.54 -27.26 11.34
N LYS A 316 30.50 -27.09 12.66
CA LYS A 316 30.23 -28.19 13.58
C LYS A 316 28.73 -28.49 13.56
N ILE A 317 28.36 -29.65 13.02
CA ILE A 317 26.98 -30.06 12.82
C ILE A 317 26.63 -31.38 13.54
N GLN A 318 25.34 -31.59 13.77
CA GLN A 318 24.75 -32.81 14.30
C GLN A 318 23.76 -33.35 13.25
N ALA A 319 23.73 -34.68 13.09
CA ALA A 319 22.82 -35.31 12.14
C ALA A 319 21.34 -35.06 12.50
N MET A 320 20.47 -35.06 11.49
CA MET A 320 19.02 -35.01 11.69
C MET A 320 18.57 -36.18 12.59
N PRO A 321 17.80 -35.93 13.66
CA PRO A 321 17.32 -36.99 14.54
C PRO A 321 16.51 -38.06 13.78
N SER A 322 16.62 -39.31 14.21
CA SER A 322 15.87 -40.44 13.66
C SER A 322 14.46 -40.58 14.26
N ASP A 323 14.22 -39.89 15.38
CA ASP A 323 12.98 -39.98 16.14
C ASP A 323 11.83 -39.21 15.46
N ARG A 324 10.77 -39.94 15.13
CA ARG A 324 9.55 -39.40 14.50
C ARG A 324 8.70 -38.54 15.43
N THR A 325 8.93 -38.58 16.75
CA THR A 325 8.25 -37.65 17.68
C THR A 325 8.85 -36.24 17.64
N THR A 326 10.11 -36.14 17.21
CA THR A 326 10.89 -34.91 17.15
C THR A 326 10.90 -34.31 15.73
N VAL A 327 10.83 -35.18 14.71
CA VAL A 327 10.94 -34.81 13.29
C VAL A 327 9.68 -35.18 12.52
N THR A 328 9.09 -34.21 11.81
CA THR A 328 8.01 -34.48 10.84
C THR A 328 8.55 -34.39 9.42
N GLU A 329 8.07 -35.27 8.55
CA GLU A 329 8.30 -35.19 7.11
C GLU A 329 7.05 -34.62 6.43
N VAL A 330 7.22 -33.58 5.63
CA VAL A 330 6.14 -32.90 4.91
C VAL A 330 6.38 -33.05 3.41
N VAL A 331 5.37 -33.53 2.70
CA VAL A 331 5.39 -33.59 1.23
C VAL A 331 5.07 -32.19 0.68
N VAL A 332 5.92 -31.69 -0.20
CA VAL A 332 5.82 -30.35 -0.78
C VAL A 332 6.05 -30.40 -2.28
N LYS A 333 5.78 -29.28 -2.97
CA LYS A 333 6.07 -29.13 -4.39
C LYS A 333 6.65 -27.74 -4.65
N ILE A 334 7.95 -27.58 -4.39
CA ILE A 334 8.66 -26.31 -4.56
C ILE A 334 9.58 -26.43 -5.78
N ASN A 335 9.32 -25.63 -6.82
CA ASN A 335 10.14 -25.62 -8.02
C ASN A 335 11.26 -24.58 -7.89
N LEU A 336 12.49 -24.97 -8.20
CA LEU A 336 13.65 -24.08 -8.18
C LEU A 336 14.21 -23.93 -9.60
N SER A 337 14.47 -22.68 -10.01
CA SER A 337 15.17 -22.41 -11.26
C SER A 337 16.64 -22.83 -11.18
N PRO A 338 17.32 -23.07 -12.32
CA PRO A 338 18.76 -23.31 -12.37
C PRO A 338 19.57 -22.23 -11.65
N GLN A 339 19.20 -20.97 -11.82
CA GLN A 339 19.87 -19.82 -11.20
C GLN A 339 19.74 -19.88 -9.68
N THR A 340 18.52 -20.12 -9.20
CA THR A 340 18.23 -20.26 -7.76
C THR A 340 19.04 -21.41 -7.16
N MET A 341 19.01 -22.59 -7.80
CA MET A 341 19.76 -23.76 -7.32
C MET A 341 21.27 -23.54 -7.38
N HIS A 342 21.77 -22.79 -8.36
CA HIS A 342 23.20 -22.43 -8.44
C HIS A 342 23.64 -21.61 -7.23
N ILE A 343 22.82 -20.63 -6.81
CA ILE A 343 23.07 -19.81 -5.62
C ILE A 343 22.98 -20.67 -4.35
N LEU A 344 21.94 -21.49 -4.22
CA LEU A 344 21.75 -22.35 -3.06
C LEU A 344 22.90 -23.37 -2.89
N LYS A 345 23.44 -23.90 -3.99
CA LYS A 345 24.59 -24.81 -3.97
C LYS A 345 25.88 -24.17 -3.45
N LYS A 346 25.98 -22.84 -3.43
CA LYS A 346 27.07 -22.14 -2.75
C LYS A 346 26.97 -22.24 -1.23
N GLY A 347 25.78 -22.48 -0.69
CA GLY A 347 25.54 -22.60 0.74
C GLY A 347 25.70 -21.30 1.51
N HIS A 348 25.63 -21.38 2.83
CA HIS A 348 25.78 -20.28 3.77
C HIS A 348 26.77 -20.69 4.86
N ILE A 349 27.91 -20.01 4.93
CA ILE A 349 28.88 -20.17 6.02
C ILE A 349 28.72 -18.94 6.92
N PRO A 350 28.26 -19.11 8.17
CA PRO A 350 28.13 -17.99 9.08
C PRO A 350 29.52 -17.43 9.45
N GLU A 351 29.62 -16.11 9.59
CA GLU A 351 30.80 -15.38 10.04
C GLU A 351 30.95 -15.45 11.57
N ALA A 352 29.82 -15.54 12.29
CA ALA A 352 29.77 -15.63 13.75
C ALA A 352 28.70 -16.61 14.24
N MET A 353 28.74 -16.99 15.54
CA MET A 353 27.74 -17.91 16.10
C MET A 353 26.34 -17.29 16.13
N GLU A 354 26.27 -15.97 16.14
CA GLU A 354 25.06 -15.16 16.16
C GLU A 354 24.27 -15.30 14.85
N ASP A 355 24.92 -15.64 13.72
CA ASP A 355 24.35 -15.71 12.36
C ASP A 355 23.26 -16.78 12.15
N HIS A 356 22.85 -17.45 13.23
CA HIS A 356 21.73 -18.38 13.42
C HIS A 356 21.67 -19.63 12.52
N TRP A 357 22.26 -19.60 11.32
CA TRP A 357 22.09 -20.60 10.28
C TRP A 357 23.41 -20.95 9.61
N PHE A 358 23.65 -22.24 9.49
CA PHE A 358 24.64 -22.80 8.57
C PHE A 358 23.88 -23.62 7.52
N MET A 359 24.22 -23.44 6.24
CA MET A 359 23.56 -24.16 5.16
C MET A 359 24.56 -24.71 4.16
N TYR A 360 24.35 -25.96 3.74
CA TYR A 360 25.03 -26.50 2.56
C TYR A 360 24.10 -27.43 1.79
N CYS A 361 24.44 -27.62 0.51
CA CYS A 361 23.78 -28.57 -0.37
C CYS A 361 24.73 -29.74 -0.62
N ASP A 362 24.26 -30.98 -0.47
CA ASP A 362 24.92 -32.14 -1.08
C ASP A 362 24.23 -32.54 -2.38
N HIS A 363 24.44 -33.78 -2.85
CA HIS A 363 23.88 -34.29 -4.09
C HIS A 363 22.35 -34.45 -4.08
N GLU A 364 21.73 -34.59 -2.91
CA GLU A 364 20.31 -34.97 -2.77
C GLU A 364 19.53 -34.01 -1.86
N TYR A 365 20.20 -33.26 -0.99
CA TYR A 365 19.56 -32.47 0.05
C TYR A 365 20.13 -31.05 0.17
N ILE A 366 19.22 -30.12 0.44
CA ILE A 366 19.53 -28.80 1.02
C ILE A 366 19.36 -28.94 2.53
N ARG A 367 20.39 -28.60 3.31
CA ARG A 367 20.35 -28.75 4.77
C ARG A 367 20.62 -27.45 5.50
N TYR A 368 19.78 -27.14 6.48
CA TYR A 368 19.95 -26.02 7.39
C TYR A 368 20.21 -26.51 8.81
N TYR A 369 21.17 -25.88 9.45
CA TYR A 369 21.60 -26.15 10.82
C TYR A 369 21.57 -24.86 11.62
N ARG A 370 21.33 -24.96 12.93
CA ARG A 370 21.59 -23.85 13.83
C ARG A 370 23.09 -23.63 13.96
N SER A 371 23.57 -22.41 13.69
CA SER A 371 24.99 -22.07 13.81
C SER A 371 25.54 -22.32 15.22
N TRP A 372 24.79 -21.94 16.27
CA TRP A 372 25.31 -21.98 17.64
C TRP A 372 25.31 -23.38 18.28
N THR A 373 24.41 -24.29 17.87
CA THR A 373 24.36 -25.67 18.41
C THR A 373 24.82 -26.74 17.43
N GLY A 374 24.84 -26.44 16.13
CA GLY A 374 25.02 -27.42 15.06
C GLY A 374 23.81 -28.32 14.81
N VAL A 375 22.68 -28.11 15.50
CA VAL A 375 21.51 -28.99 15.35
C VAL A 375 20.89 -28.82 13.97
N CYS A 376 20.66 -29.93 13.26
CA CYS A 376 19.96 -29.94 11.99
C CYS A 376 18.49 -29.59 12.19
N VAL A 377 18.02 -28.59 11.45
CA VAL A 377 16.63 -28.11 11.50
C VAL A 377 15.84 -28.61 10.30
N PHE A 378 16.44 -28.53 9.11
CA PHE A 378 15.79 -28.89 7.86
C PHE A 378 16.68 -29.81 7.03
N GLU A 379 16.09 -30.88 6.50
CA GLU A 379 16.60 -31.62 5.35
C GLU A 379 15.55 -31.61 4.25
N ALA A 380 15.80 -30.88 3.17
CA ALA A 380 14.91 -30.82 2.03
C ALA A 380 15.51 -31.63 0.89
N HIS A 381 14.84 -32.72 0.52
CA HIS A 381 15.25 -33.51 -0.63
C HIS A 381 14.90 -32.77 -1.91
N TYR A 382 15.84 -32.74 -2.84
CA TYR A 382 15.63 -32.13 -4.14
C TYR A 382 16.09 -33.07 -5.25
N LEU A 383 15.37 -33.06 -6.38
CA LEU A 383 15.68 -33.86 -7.55
C LEU A 383 15.66 -33.02 -8.83
N PRO A 384 16.45 -33.39 -9.86
CA PRO A 384 16.33 -32.79 -11.18
C PRO A 384 14.93 -32.98 -11.76
N ASN A 385 14.36 -31.91 -12.33
CA ASN A 385 13.07 -31.91 -12.99
C ASN A 385 13.18 -31.16 -14.33
N GLY A 386 13.57 -31.88 -15.38
CA GLY A 386 13.88 -31.28 -16.68
C GLY A 386 15.08 -30.33 -16.59
N LYS A 387 14.88 -29.07 -16.95
CA LYS A 387 15.90 -28.02 -16.77
C LYS A 387 15.88 -27.41 -15.36
N ALA A 388 14.91 -27.73 -14.51
CA ALA A 388 14.74 -27.16 -13.18
C ALA A 388 15.04 -28.20 -12.08
N TYR A 389 14.76 -27.83 -10.82
CA TYR A 389 14.80 -28.75 -9.68
C TYR A 389 13.47 -28.71 -8.94
N LEU A 390 13.12 -29.83 -8.31
CA LEU A 390 11.93 -29.97 -7.47
C LEU A 390 12.34 -30.40 -6.07
N ILE A 391 11.92 -29.65 -5.05
CA ILE A 391 11.88 -30.14 -3.68
C ILE A 391 10.53 -30.83 -3.48
N ASP A 392 10.56 -32.12 -3.17
CA ASP A 392 9.39 -32.98 -3.01
C ASP A 392 9.06 -33.29 -1.54
N ARG A 393 10.06 -33.22 -0.66
CA ARG A 393 9.87 -33.48 0.79
C ARG A 393 10.83 -32.66 1.65
N ILE A 394 10.36 -32.27 2.82
CA ILE A 394 11.14 -31.58 3.85
C ILE A 394 10.98 -32.32 5.18
N ARG A 395 12.10 -32.69 5.80
CA ARG A 395 12.14 -33.15 7.19
C ARG A 395 12.41 -31.95 8.09
N ILE A 396 11.56 -31.76 9.10
CA ILE A 396 11.55 -30.58 9.98
C ILE A 396 11.75 -31.06 11.42
N ASN A 397 12.81 -30.58 12.08
CA ASN A 397 13.08 -30.83 13.49
C ASN A 397 12.46 -29.73 14.37
N HIS A 398 11.36 -30.06 15.03
CA HIS A 398 10.56 -29.09 15.81
C HIS A 398 11.15 -28.71 17.17
N HIS A 399 12.23 -29.37 17.61
CA HIS A 399 12.92 -29.02 18.86
C HIS A 399 14.00 -27.96 18.64
N ALA A 400 14.44 -27.76 17.40
CA ALA A 400 15.51 -26.83 17.07
C ALA A 400 15.01 -25.39 16.79
N VAL A 401 13.70 -25.23 16.60
CA VAL A 401 13.02 -23.98 16.25
C VAL A 401 11.62 -23.94 16.87
N ASP A 402 11.21 -22.76 17.33
CA ASP A 402 9.86 -22.53 17.82
C ASP A 402 8.90 -22.22 16.64
N LEU A 403 8.00 -23.17 16.36
CA LEU A 403 7.09 -23.18 15.22
C LEU A 403 5.61 -22.97 15.63
N GLY A 404 5.34 -22.67 16.90
CA GLY A 404 3.96 -22.49 17.39
C GLY A 404 3.11 -23.77 17.32
N ALA A 405 1.79 -23.59 17.18
CA ALA A 405 0.82 -24.68 17.21
C ALA A 405 0.79 -25.50 15.91
N ASN A 406 0.95 -24.87 14.75
CA ASN A 406 0.92 -25.54 13.45
C ASN A 406 2.32 -25.80 12.88
N LYS A 407 3.02 -26.73 13.53
CA LYS A 407 4.44 -27.02 13.30
C LYS A 407 4.78 -27.33 11.83
N GLU A 408 3.92 -28.04 11.11
CA GLU A 408 4.14 -28.41 9.70
C GLU A 408 4.07 -27.21 8.76
N LYS A 409 2.98 -26.42 8.85
CA LYS A 409 2.80 -25.25 7.98
C LYS A 409 3.79 -24.15 8.32
N ALA A 410 3.97 -23.85 9.60
CA ALA A 410 4.94 -22.85 10.05
C ALA A 410 6.38 -23.28 9.69
N GLY A 411 6.74 -24.55 9.89
CA GLY A 411 8.05 -25.06 9.51
C GLY A 411 8.31 -25.00 8.00
N THR A 412 7.31 -25.32 7.18
CA THR A 412 7.40 -25.20 5.72
C THR A 412 7.57 -23.74 5.28
N ALA A 413 6.78 -22.83 5.85
CA ALA A 413 6.88 -21.39 5.57
C ALA A 413 8.26 -20.84 5.97
N LEU A 414 8.80 -21.27 7.12
CA LEU A 414 10.14 -20.90 7.58
C LEU A 414 11.25 -21.39 6.63
N PHE A 415 11.11 -22.62 6.11
CA PHE A 415 12.05 -23.15 5.14
C PHE A 415 12.00 -22.39 3.80
N CYS A 416 10.80 -22.08 3.29
CA CYS A 416 10.64 -21.26 2.09
C CYS A 416 11.24 -19.86 2.26
N TYR A 417 11.05 -19.27 3.44
CA TYR A 417 11.71 -18.02 3.81
C TYR A 417 13.23 -18.12 3.70
N LEU A 418 13.83 -19.17 4.28
CA LEU A 418 15.29 -19.36 4.24
C LEU A 418 15.80 -19.49 2.80
N LEU A 419 15.11 -20.24 1.93
CA LEU A 419 15.48 -20.34 0.51
C LEU A 419 15.41 -18.98 -0.21
N ASN A 420 14.31 -18.26 0.00
CA ASN A 420 14.10 -16.95 -0.62
C ASN A 420 15.05 -15.89 -0.04
N ALA A 421 15.51 -16.05 1.20
CA ALA A 421 16.46 -15.16 1.85
C ALA A 421 17.87 -15.31 1.27
N GLU A 422 18.24 -16.52 0.86
CA GLU A 422 19.53 -16.84 0.24
C GLU A 422 19.58 -16.46 -1.25
N THR A 423 18.45 -16.09 -1.82
CA THR A 423 18.26 -15.83 -3.26
C THR A 423 17.61 -14.45 -3.42
N GLU A 424 17.54 -13.89 -4.63
CA GLU A 424 16.85 -12.60 -4.86
C GLU A 424 15.31 -12.74 -4.83
N GLY A 425 14.77 -13.64 -4.00
CA GLY A 425 13.35 -13.95 -3.91
C GLY A 425 12.57 -13.05 -2.94
N GLU A 426 11.24 -13.19 -2.94
CA GLU A 426 10.32 -12.44 -2.06
C GLU A 426 10.31 -12.99 -0.62
N ALA A 427 11.46 -12.87 0.05
CA ALA A 427 11.63 -13.36 1.42
C ALA A 427 10.74 -12.62 2.44
N GLU A 428 10.29 -11.40 2.18
CA GLU A 428 9.35 -10.70 3.07
C GLU A 428 7.98 -11.39 3.12
N LEU A 429 7.44 -11.79 1.97
CA LEU A 429 6.14 -12.44 1.86
C LEU A 429 6.12 -13.76 2.64
N THR A 430 7.15 -14.59 2.42
CA THR A 430 7.30 -15.90 3.09
C THR A 430 7.53 -15.79 4.59
N TRP A 431 8.17 -14.70 5.07
CA TRP A 431 8.27 -14.45 6.51
C TRP A 431 6.93 -14.07 7.15
N LYS A 432 6.18 -13.17 6.50
CA LYS A 432 4.84 -12.77 6.97
C LYS A 432 3.92 -13.99 7.07
N GLU A 433 4.01 -14.89 6.09
CA GLU A 433 3.30 -16.17 6.12
C GLU A 433 3.72 -17.03 7.32
N PHE A 434 5.03 -17.17 7.58
CA PHE A 434 5.52 -17.87 8.77
C PHE A 434 4.98 -17.28 10.08
N LEU A 435 5.06 -15.97 10.27
CA LEU A 435 4.58 -15.31 11.50
C LEU A 435 3.09 -15.56 11.72
N LYS A 436 2.28 -15.47 10.66
CA LYS A 436 0.84 -15.75 10.70
C LYS A 436 0.52 -17.19 11.08
N LEU A 437 1.34 -18.15 10.65
CA LEU A 437 1.16 -19.57 10.95
C LEU A 437 1.71 -19.97 12.32
N LYS A 438 2.66 -19.17 12.84
CA LYS A 438 3.27 -19.36 14.16
C LYS A 438 2.37 -18.85 15.29
N SER A 439 1.71 -17.71 15.10
CA SER A 439 0.71 -17.16 16.03
C SER A 439 -0.51 -18.05 16.14
#